data_AF-A0A958YRM3-F1
#
_entry.id   AF-A0A958YRM3-F1
#
_cell.length_a   1.000
_cell.length_b   1.000
_cell.length_c   1.000
_cell.angle_alpha   90.00
_cell.angle_beta   90.00
_cell.angle_gamma   90.00
#
_symmetry.space_group_name_H-M   'P 1'
#
loop_
_entity.id
_entity.type
_entity.pdbx_description
1 polymer ?
#
loop_
_entity_poly.entity_id
_entity_poly.type
_entity_poly.pdbx_seq_one_letter_code
_entity_poly.pdbx_strand_id
1 'polypeptide(L)'
;MYSRFFFIPLFLLIFSCSKNDDASNDNGEEPQEIKYLKAVYYDGETRSDTLVYADNRLILRKEYIEDFLDYNHHFVYNSQNQLTRISKIHSTSTYPIEETTYTYYANGNLKTRHYEGYNSNYTETFNYYDNVIYINEGGNNEKKMNLNTNGQIASFEVYDEDSNEFFNILKFEYDNRGNLTKISDRYNRNDPYKTFIYTFDDKINPLFVFDYKMPNGFSIKQFEAVLSHSNYGGYSPGDDDNLFIYFSKNNFISMQSENGVGNYNFEYNAGNYPIKVTLPHNGNSINLTY
;
A
#
# COMPACT_ATOMS: atom_id res chain seq x y z
N MET A 1 80.79 -3.97 5.74
CA MET A 1 79.81 -5.04 5.46
C MET A 1 78.48 -4.56 6.03
N TYR A 2 77.51 -4.25 5.16
CA TYR A 2 76.28 -3.55 5.53
C TYR A 2 75.31 -4.46 6.28
N SER A 3 74.85 -4.06 7.47
CA SER A 3 73.60 -4.54 8.04
C SER A 3 72.62 -3.36 8.06
N ARG A 4 71.62 -3.42 7.19
CA ARG A 4 70.51 -2.47 7.12
C ARG A 4 69.40 -3.01 8.02
N PHE A 5 69.26 -2.44 9.21
CA PHE A 5 68.08 -2.63 10.04
C PHE A 5 66.92 -1.83 9.44
N PHE A 6 65.81 -2.52 9.18
CA PHE A 6 64.55 -1.97 8.70
C PHE A 6 63.83 -1.32 9.90
N PHE A 7 63.69 0.01 9.87
CA PHE A 7 62.88 0.77 10.82
C PHE A 7 61.44 0.83 10.31
N ILE A 8 60.49 0.25 11.05
CA ILE A 8 59.05 0.43 10.83
C ILE A 8 58.57 1.45 11.86
N PRO A 9 58.20 2.69 11.49
CA PRO A 9 57.60 3.62 12.42
C PRO A 9 56.13 3.23 12.68
N LEU A 10 55.87 2.89 13.95
CA LEU A 10 54.56 2.71 14.55
C LEU A 10 53.83 4.06 14.58
N PHE A 11 52.84 4.25 13.70
CA PHE A 11 51.94 5.41 13.77
C PHE A 11 50.91 5.19 14.89
N LEU A 12 51.20 5.76 16.06
CA LEU A 12 50.24 6.04 17.12
C LEU A 12 49.44 7.29 16.71
N LEU A 13 48.20 7.11 16.26
CA LEU A 13 47.23 8.21 16.17
C LEU A 13 46.55 8.37 17.53
N ILE A 14 47.05 9.33 18.29
CA ILE A 14 46.41 9.97 19.43
C ILE A 14 45.76 11.23 18.89
N PHE A 15 44.45 11.45 19.11
CA PHE A 15 43.72 12.72 19.25
C PHE A 15 42.22 12.34 19.30
N SER A 16 41.33 12.86 20.14
CA SER A 16 41.40 13.75 21.30
C SER A 16 40.00 13.72 21.92
N CYS A 17 39.87 13.37 23.20
CA CYS A 17 38.69 13.70 23.98
C CYS A 17 38.74 15.19 24.33
N SER A 18 37.85 16.00 23.78
CA SER A 18 37.43 17.24 24.44
C SER A 18 36.08 17.00 25.08
N LYS A 19 36.06 17.00 26.41
CA LYS A 19 34.87 17.01 27.25
C LYS A 19 34.85 18.33 28.02
N ASN A 20 33.63 18.86 28.24
CA ASN A 20 33.21 19.97 29.12
C ASN A 20 32.94 21.31 28.42
N ASP A 21 31.81 22.02 28.57
CA ASP A 21 30.64 21.89 29.47
C ASP A 21 29.38 22.58 28.86
N ASP A 22 28.22 22.00 29.20
CA ASP A 22 26.86 22.54 29.38
C ASP A 22 26.32 23.74 28.56
N ALA A 23 25.38 23.42 27.66
CA ALA A 23 24.08 24.11 27.58
C ALA A 23 23.03 23.15 26.99
N SER A 24 21.94 22.98 27.73
CA SER A 24 20.71 22.27 27.35
C SER A 24 20.25 22.54 25.91
N ASN A 25 19.98 21.48 25.16
CA ASN A 25 18.71 21.33 24.44
C ASN A 25 18.51 19.86 24.10
N ASP A 26 17.59 19.28 24.85
CA ASP A 26 16.70 18.22 24.42
C ASP A 26 16.32 18.41 22.94
N ASN A 27 16.79 17.49 22.09
CA ASN A 27 16.13 17.19 20.83
C ASN A 27 15.88 15.69 20.87
N GLY A 28 14.87 15.32 21.66
CA GLY A 28 14.21 14.03 21.55
C GLY A 28 13.95 13.72 20.08
N GLU A 29 14.55 12.64 19.61
CA GLU A 29 13.84 11.85 18.60
C GLU A 29 12.63 11.28 19.32
N GLU A 30 11.47 11.79 18.91
CA GLU A 30 10.16 11.44 19.40
C GLU A 30 9.98 9.91 19.43
N PRO A 31 9.16 9.39 20.36
CA PRO A 31 8.80 7.98 20.37
C PRO A 31 8.29 7.59 18.98
N GLN A 32 8.70 6.43 18.44
CA GLN A 32 8.11 5.91 17.21
C GLN A 32 6.58 5.86 17.38
N GLU A 33 5.91 6.73 16.63
CA GLU A 33 4.47 6.98 16.74
C GLU A 33 3.72 5.69 16.35
N ILE A 34 3.05 5.08 17.31
CA ILE A 34 2.15 3.95 17.09
C ILE A 34 0.87 4.52 16.48
N LYS A 35 0.74 4.52 15.15
CA LYS A 35 -0.41 5.13 14.47
C LYS A 35 -1.67 4.24 14.47
N TYR A 36 -2.63 4.55 15.33
CA TYR A 36 -3.87 3.78 15.55
C TYR A 36 -5.03 4.11 14.59
N LEU A 37 -5.04 3.54 13.38
CA LEU A 37 -6.21 3.71 12.51
C LEU A 37 -7.40 2.80 12.89
N LYS A 38 -8.26 3.23 13.83
CA LYS A 38 -9.57 2.57 14.06
C LYS A 38 -10.54 2.95 12.94
N ALA A 39 -11.01 1.96 12.20
CA ALA A 39 -11.88 2.16 11.05
C ALA A 39 -13.18 1.38 11.19
N VAL A 40 -14.30 2.02 11.55
CA VAL A 40 -15.58 1.32 11.77
C VAL A 40 -16.34 1.13 10.46
N TYR A 41 -16.47 -0.11 9.98
CA TYR A 41 -17.35 -0.44 8.84
C TYR A 41 -18.82 -0.62 9.26
N TYR A 42 -19.74 -0.46 8.29
CA TYR A 42 -21.19 -0.53 8.51
C TYR A 42 -21.87 -1.43 7.47
N ASP A 43 -22.03 -2.72 7.80
CA ASP A 43 -23.05 -3.62 7.24
C ASP A 43 -23.81 -4.40 8.33
N GLY A 44 -23.60 -4.07 9.60
CA GLY A 44 -24.06 -4.85 10.75
C GLY A 44 -22.91 -5.41 11.58
N GLU A 45 -21.69 -5.48 11.04
CA GLU A 45 -20.48 -5.84 11.78
C GLU A 45 -19.61 -4.60 12.03
N THR A 46 -19.28 -4.33 13.30
CA THR A 46 -18.32 -3.27 13.65
C THR A 46 -16.91 -3.78 13.39
N ARG A 47 -16.40 -3.68 12.16
CA ARG A 47 -14.98 -3.99 11.89
C ARG A 47 -14.11 -2.83 12.32
N SER A 48 -12.90 -3.06 12.82
CA SER A 48 -11.92 -1.98 13.01
C SER A 48 -10.49 -2.47 12.98
N ASP A 49 -9.57 -1.63 12.53
CA ASP A 49 -8.16 -1.98 12.49
C ASP A 49 -7.33 -1.28 13.56
N THR A 50 -6.15 -1.85 13.83
CA THR A 50 -5.02 -1.16 14.44
C THR A 50 -3.80 -1.43 13.60
N LEU A 51 -3.13 -0.37 13.16
CA LEU A 51 -1.92 -0.44 12.36
C LEU A 51 -0.72 -0.17 13.29
N VAL A 52 0.32 -0.99 13.19
CA VAL A 52 1.54 -0.85 14.01
C VAL A 52 2.72 -0.70 13.09
N TYR A 53 3.45 0.41 13.26
CA TYR A 53 4.58 0.76 12.44
C TYR A 53 5.90 0.58 13.18
N ALA A 54 6.94 0.18 12.46
CA ALA A 54 8.33 0.24 12.91
C ALA A 54 9.21 0.77 11.78
N ASP A 55 10.01 1.80 12.07
CA ASP A 55 10.85 2.50 11.10
C ASP A 55 10.07 2.93 9.84
N ASN A 56 8.88 3.52 10.04
CA ASN A 56 7.96 3.95 8.98
C ASN A 56 7.44 2.81 8.08
N ARG A 57 7.39 1.57 8.58
CA ARG A 57 6.85 0.40 7.86
C ARG A 57 5.74 -0.23 8.68
N LEU A 58 4.64 -0.60 8.04
CA LEU A 58 3.60 -1.39 8.69
C LEU A 58 4.17 -2.79 8.99
N ILE A 59 4.25 -3.18 10.26
CA ILE A 59 4.76 -4.51 10.67
C ILE A 59 3.64 -5.43 11.18
N LEU A 60 2.53 -4.85 11.63
CA LEU A 60 1.37 -5.58 12.13
C LEU A 60 0.10 -4.76 11.87
N ARG A 61 -0.92 -5.41 11.31
CA ARG A 61 -2.31 -4.94 11.35
C ARG A 61 -3.12 -5.90 12.22
N LYS A 62 -3.93 -5.35 13.12
CA LYS A 62 -4.87 -6.09 13.95
C LYS A 62 -6.28 -5.76 13.48
N GLU A 63 -7.00 -6.76 13.01
CA GLU A 63 -8.37 -6.65 12.53
C GLU A 63 -9.31 -7.11 13.64
N TYR A 64 -10.29 -6.27 13.96
CA TYR A 64 -11.26 -6.49 15.02
C TYR A 64 -12.67 -6.58 14.45
N ILE A 65 -13.52 -7.41 15.05
CA ILE A 65 -14.97 -7.46 14.85
C ILE A 65 -15.63 -7.22 16.21
N GLU A 66 -16.47 -6.19 16.33
CA GLU A 66 -17.16 -5.81 17.57
C GLU A 66 -16.21 -5.67 18.78
N ASP A 67 -15.06 -5.03 18.55
CA ASP A 67 -13.95 -4.88 19.52
C ASP A 67 -13.23 -6.20 19.92
N PHE A 68 -13.60 -7.35 19.35
CA PHE A 68 -12.85 -8.60 19.48
C PHE A 68 -11.78 -8.69 18.39
N LEU A 69 -10.55 -9.03 18.78
CA LEU A 69 -9.48 -9.29 17.81
C LEU A 69 -9.82 -10.55 17.00
N ASP A 70 -9.97 -10.41 15.69
CA ASP A 70 -10.25 -11.50 14.77
C ASP A 70 -8.97 -11.98 14.10
N TYR A 71 -8.24 -11.08 13.42
CA TYR A 71 -7.00 -11.43 12.72
C TYR A 71 -5.81 -10.55 13.11
N ASN A 72 -4.63 -11.15 13.10
CA ASN A 72 -3.36 -10.44 13.00
C ASN A 72 -2.79 -10.65 11.61
N HIS A 73 -2.37 -9.57 10.97
CA HIS A 73 -1.66 -9.57 9.69
C HIS A 73 -0.22 -9.12 9.94
N HIS A 74 0.73 -10.03 9.76
CA HIS A 74 2.15 -9.75 9.97
C HIS A 74 2.86 -9.44 8.65
N PHE A 75 3.64 -8.36 8.64
CA PHE A 75 4.36 -7.89 7.46
C PHE A 75 5.87 -8.06 7.68
N VAL A 76 6.53 -8.75 6.77
CA VAL A 76 7.98 -9.05 6.86
C VAL A 76 8.71 -8.44 5.68
N TYR A 77 9.82 -7.75 5.95
CA TYR A 77 10.62 -7.07 4.94
C TYR A 77 12.05 -7.64 4.87
N ASN A 78 12.68 -7.57 3.69
CA ASN A 78 14.09 -7.91 3.51
C ASN A 78 15.02 -6.74 3.91
N SER A 79 16.34 -6.95 3.80
CA SER A 79 17.36 -5.94 4.12
C SER A 79 17.38 -4.75 3.13
N GLN A 80 16.81 -4.91 1.94
CA GLN A 80 16.55 -3.83 0.99
C GLN A 80 15.25 -3.07 1.31
N ASN A 81 14.57 -3.42 2.41
CA ASN A 81 13.30 -2.85 2.86
C ASN A 81 12.13 -3.08 1.89
N GLN A 82 12.13 -4.20 1.17
CA GLN A 82 11.02 -4.64 0.32
C GLN A 82 10.15 -5.64 1.09
N LEU A 83 8.83 -5.55 0.98
CA LEU A 83 7.91 -6.47 1.64
C LEU A 83 8.04 -7.86 1.01
N THR A 84 8.41 -8.87 1.80
CA THR A 84 8.61 -10.25 1.32
C THR A 84 7.49 -11.18 1.72
N ARG A 85 6.71 -10.85 2.75
CA ARG A 85 5.62 -11.70 3.21
C ARG A 85 4.55 -10.94 3.98
N ILE A 86 3.30 -11.34 3.76
CA ILE A 86 2.14 -11.06 4.62
C ILE A 86 1.61 -12.39 5.14
N SER A 87 1.40 -12.52 6.44
CA SER A 87 0.77 -13.70 7.05
C SER A 87 -0.47 -13.29 7.84
N LYS A 88 -1.63 -13.82 7.51
CA LYS A 88 -2.90 -13.61 8.22
C LYS A 88 -3.13 -14.76 9.19
N ILE A 89 -3.25 -14.43 10.48
CA ILE A 89 -3.36 -15.40 11.58
C ILE A 89 -4.64 -15.07 12.36
N HIS A 90 -5.57 -16.02 12.41
CA HIS A 90 -6.76 -15.89 13.26
C HIS A 90 -6.35 -15.83 14.73
N SER A 91 -7.06 -15.05 15.55
CA SER A 91 -6.71 -14.75 16.95
C SER A 91 -6.65 -15.97 17.86
N THR A 92 -7.30 -17.08 17.46
CA THR A 92 -7.25 -18.37 18.15
C THR A 92 -6.21 -19.35 17.60
N SER A 93 -5.40 -18.93 16.61
CA SER A 93 -4.38 -19.75 15.94
C SER A 93 -2.98 -19.17 16.16
N THR A 94 -1.97 -20.03 16.06
CA THR A 94 -0.55 -19.62 15.94
C THR A 94 0.00 -19.87 14.54
N TYR A 95 -0.79 -20.45 13.64
CA TYR A 95 -0.43 -20.72 12.26
C TYR A 95 -1.20 -19.79 11.32
N PRO A 96 -0.54 -19.29 10.25
CA PRO A 96 -1.23 -18.52 9.21
C PRO A 96 -2.34 -19.34 8.56
N ILE A 97 -3.50 -18.71 8.38
CA ILE A 97 -4.60 -19.22 7.57
C ILE A 97 -4.47 -18.81 6.10
N GLU A 98 -3.77 -17.70 5.87
CA GLU A 98 -3.42 -17.17 4.55
C GLU A 98 -2.00 -16.59 4.63
N GLU A 99 -1.23 -16.79 3.57
CA GLU A 99 0.11 -16.25 3.41
C GLU A 99 0.30 -15.77 1.98
N THR A 100 0.86 -14.57 1.82
CA THR A 100 1.32 -14.07 0.53
C THR A 100 2.82 -13.82 0.61
N THR A 101 3.59 -14.39 -0.31
CA THR A 101 5.04 -14.19 -0.41
C THR A 101 5.40 -13.48 -1.69
N TYR A 102 6.43 -12.63 -1.61
CA TYR A 102 6.90 -11.79 -2.69
C TYR A 102 8.37 -12.03 -2.97
N THR A 103 8.73 -12.12 -4.25
CA THR A 103 10.13 -12.12 -4.68
C THR A 103 10.38 -10.99 -5.66
N TYR A 104 11.64 -10.60 -5.80
CA TYR A 104 12.03 -9.43 -6.58
C TYR A 104 13.17 -9.77 -7.53
N TYR A 105 13.22 -9.06 -8.65
CA TYR A 105 14.40 -9.01 -9.51
C TYR A 105 15.52 -8.23 -8.82
N ALA A 106 16.76 -8.39 -9.32
CA ALA A 106 17.92 -7.67 -8.79
C ALA A 106 17.80 -6.14 -8.90
N ASN A 107 17.01 -5.64 -9.86
CA ASN A 107 16.73 -4.21 -10.00
C ASN A 107 15.69 -3.71 -8.97
N GLY A 108 15.03 -4.58 -8.22
CA GLY A 108 14.04 -4.25 -7.20
C GLY A 108 12.58 -4.33 -7.66
N ASN A 109 12.32 -4.63 -8.94
CA ASN A 109 10.95 -4.84 -9.43
C ASN A 109 10.37 -6.15 -8.88
N LEU A 110 9.06 -6.15 -8.61
CA LEU A 110 8.36 -7.35 -8.18
C LEU A 110 8.49 -8.44 -9.24
N LYS A 111 8.88 -9.65 -8.85
CA LYS A 111 9.07 -10.78 -9.76
C LYS A 111 7.93 -11.77 -9.65
N THR A 112 7.56 -12.13 -8.43
CA THR A 112 6.44 -13.03 -8.17
C THR A 112 5.65 -12.60 -6.96
N ARG A 113 4.35 -12.87 -7.00
CA ARG A 113 3.44 -12.90 -5.84
C ARG A 113 2.88 -14.31 -5.75
N HIS A 114 3.12 -14.99 -4.64
CA HIS A 114 2.57 -16.32 -4.39
C HIS A 114 1.60 -16.24 -3.22
N TYR A 115 0.35 -16.62 -3.46
CA TYR A 115 -0.71 -16.65 -2.46
C TYR A 115 -1.02 -18.10 -2.10
N GLU A 116 -1.07 -18.37 -0.81
CA GLU A 116 -1.53 -19.63 -0.22
C GLU A 116 -2.59 -19.31 0.84
N GLY A 117 -3.78 -19.87 0.70
CA GLY A 117 -4.88 -19.65 1.64
C GLY A 117 -6.01 -20.66 1.46
N TYR A 118 -7.17 -20.38 2.06
CA TYR A 118 -8.29 -21.32 2.05
C TYR A 118 -8.69 -21.72 0.62
N ASN A 119 -8.48 -23.00 0.27
CA ASN A 119 -8.73 -23.61 -1.04
C ASN A 119 -8.09 -22.93 -2.25
N SER A 120 -7.07 -22.08 -2.03
CA SER A 120 -6.45 -21.30 -3.10
C SER A 120 -4.94 -21.31 -2.94
N ASN A 121 -4.25 -21.72 -4.00
CA ASN A 121 -2.81 -21.69 -4.10
C ASN A 121 -2.44 -21.32 -5.53
N TYR A 122 -1.86 -20.14 -5.72
CA TYR A 122 -1.49 -19.66 -7.05
C TYR A 122 -0.29 -18.72 -7.00
N THR A 123 0.39 -18.63 -8.14
CA THR A 123 1.52 -17.73 -8.34
C THR A 123 1.23 -16.81 -9.51
N GLU A 124 1.44 -15.53 -9.29
CA GLU A 124 1.48 -14.51 -10.33
C GLU A 124 2.94 -14.16 -10.62
N THR A 125 3.29 -14.10 -11.91
CA THR A 125 4.63 -13.76 -12.40
C THR A 125 4.56 -12.43 -13.15
N PHE A 126 5.54 -11.55 -12.92
CA PHE A 126 5.54 -10.20 -13.47
C PHE A 126 6.73 -10.03 -14.43
N ASN A 127 6.44 -9.65 -15.67
CA ASN A 127 7.41 -9.32 -16.72
C ASN A 127 7.26 -7.85 -17.12
N TYR A 128 8.37 -7.14 -17.31
CA TYR A 128 8.39 -5.69 -17.52
C TYR A 128 8.96 -5.35 -18.89
N TYR A 129 8.21 -4.59 -19.69
CA TYR A 129 8.62 -4.08 -20.99
C TYR A 129 8.23 -2.60 -21.11
N ASP A 130 9.21 -1.70 -21.11
CA ASP A 130 9.00 -0.25 -21.16
C ASP A 130 7.89 0.22 -20.20
N ASN A 131 6.75 0.67 -20.74
CA ASN A 131 5.60 1.16 -20.00
C ASN A 131 4.50 0.10 -19.82
N VAL A 132 4.84 -1.18 -19.87
CA VAL A 132 3.91 -2.29 -19.76
C VAL A 132 4.44 -3.34 -18.78
N ILE A 133 3.55 -3.85 -17.94
CA ILE A 133 3.82 -4.98 -17.06
C ILE A 133 2.86 -6.11 -17.44
N TYR A 134 3.41 -7.23 -17.88
CA TYR A 134 2.65 -8.46 -18.12
C TYR A 134 2.60 -9.30 -16.86
N ILE A 135 1.45 -9.91 -16.64
CA ILE A 135 1.18 -10.78 -15.51
C ILE A 135 0.77 -12.13 -16.08
N ASN A 136 1.54 -13.18 -15.77
CA ASN A 136 1.36 -14.53 -16.32
C ASN A 136 1.41 -14.57 -17.86
N GLU A 137 2.35 -13.84 -18.46
CA GLU A 137 2.55 -13.77 -19.92
C GLU A 137 2.59 -15.15 -20.60
N GLY A 138 1.74 -15.36 -21.60
CA GLY A 138 1.63 -16.61 -22.35
C GLY A 138 1.03 -17.78 -21.56
N GLY A 139 0.49 -17.53 -20.37
CA GLY A 139 -0.15 -18.53 -19.50
C GLY A 139 -1.64 -18.28 -19.28
N ASN A 140 -2.24 -19.10 -18.42
CA ASN A 140 -3.64 -18.92 -18.04
C ASN A 140 -3.83 -17.63 -17.24
N ASN A 141 -4.95 -16.94 -17.47
CA ASN A 141 -5.27 -15.65 -16.85
C ASN A 141 -4.19 -14.60 -17.11
N GLU A 142 -3.67 -14.51 -18.34
CA GLU A 142 -2.74 -13.46 -18.73
C GLU A 142 -3.40 -12.08 -18.58
N LYS A 143 -2.68 -11.16 -17.94
CA LYS A 143 -3.14 -9.78 -17.70
C LYS A 143 -2.03 -8.81 -18.09
N LYS A 144 -2.42 -7.58 -18.38
CA LYS A 144 -1.51 -6.53 -18.80
C LYS A 144 -1.84 -5.22 -18.11
N MET A 145 -0.84 -4.64 -17.47
CA MET A 145 -0.92 -3.36 -16.81
C MET A 145 -0.15 -2.34 -17.64
N ASN A 146 -0.85 -1.34 -18.17
CA ASN A 146 -0.25 -0.27 -18.98
C ASN A 146 0.04 0.93 -18.11
N LEU A 147 1.21 1.52 -18.26
CA LEU A 147 1.68 2.70 -17.52
C LEU A 147 1.65 3.95 -18.40
N ASN A 148 1.31 5.09 -17.81
CA ASN A 148 1.44 6.39 -18.44
C ASN A 148 2.90 6.89 -18.40
N THR A 149 3.17 8.04 -19.01
CA THR A 149 4.51 8.64 -19.07
C THR A 149 5.08 9.06 -17.72
N ASN A 150 4.23 9.19 -16.69
CA ASN A 150 4.64 9.48 -15.32
C ASN A 150 4.88 8.20 -14.51
N GLY A 151 4.80 7.02 -15.14
CA GLY A 151 4.95 5.73 -14.47
C GLY A 151 3.77 5.36 -13.59
N GLN A 152 2.58 5.93 -13.80
CA GLN A 152 1.35 5.57 -13.07
C GLN A 152 0.54 4.55 -13.89
N ILE A 153 -0.24 3.69 -13.24
CA ILE A 153 -1.09 2.71 -13.95
C ILE A 153 -2.17 3.47 -14.72
N ALA A 154 -2.16 3.40 -16.05
CA ALA A 154 -3.18 4.00 -16.90
C ALA A 154 -4.35 3.05 -17.15
N SER A 155 -4.06 1.76 -17.30
CA SER A 155 -5.10 0.74 -17.47
C SER A 155 -4.66 -0.65 -17.06
N PHE A 156 -5.66 -1.50 -16.84
CA PHE A 156 -5.49 -2.91 -16.60
C PHE A 156 -6.36 -3.71 -17.57
N GLU A 157 -5.73 -4.65 -18.25
CA GLU A 157 -6.33 -5.46 -19.31
C GLU A 157 -6.24 -6.94 -18.95
N VAL A 158 -7.26 -7.71 -19.31
CA VAL A 158 -7.22 -9.17 -19.24
C VAL A 158 -7.26 -9.73 -20.65
N TYR A 159 -6.52 -10.81 -20.86
CA TYR A 159 -6.54 -11.53 -22.12
C TYR A 159 -7.79 -12.39 -22.22
N ASP A 160 -8.47 -12.28 -23.35
CA ASP A 160 -9.67 -13.05 -23.69
C ASP A 160 -9.29 -14.15 -24.67
N GLU A 161 -9.33 -15.41 -24.22
CA GLU A 161 -8.96 -16.58 -25.03
C GLU A 161 -9.89 -16.77 -26.24
N ASP A 162 -11.18 -16.41 -26.11
CA ASP A 162 -12.16 -16.61 -27.18
C ASP A 162 -11.92 -15.67 -28.36
N SER A 163 -11.49 -14.44 -28.08
CA SER A 163 -11.19 -13.42 -29.09
C SER A 163 -9.69 -13.26 -29.39
N ASN A 164 -8.82 -13.94 -28.65
CA ASN A 164 -7.36 -13.84 -28.74
C ASN A 164 -6.87 -12.38 -28.64
N GLU A 165 -7.47 -11.61 -27.75
CA GLU A 165 -7.22 -10.18 -27.62
C GLU A 165 -7.31 -9.72 -26.16
N PHE A 166 -6.49 -8.73 -25.81
CA PHE A 166 -6.66 -8.02 -24.54
C PHE A 166 -7.86 -7.08 -24.57
N PHE A 167 -8.55 -6.97 -23.44
CA PHE A 167 -9.52 -5.90 -23.24
C PHE A 167 -9.35 -5.26 -21.86
N ASN A 168 -9.53 -3.94 -21.82
CA ASN A 168 -9.42 -3.16 -20.59
C ASN A 168 -10.56 -3.52 -19.64
N ILE A 169 -10.25 -3.81 -18.38
CA ILE A 169 -11.23 -3.96 -17.29
C ILE A 169 -11.19 -2.78 -16.33
N LEU A 170 -10.02 -2.13 -16.19
CA LEU A 170 -9.86 -0.92 -15.40
C LEU A 170 -9.15 0.16 -16.20
N LYS A 171 -9.58 1.41 -16.03
CA LYS A 171 -8.92 2.60 -16.54
C LYS A 171 -8.83 3.64 -15.45
N PHE A 172 -7.71 4.34 -15.42
CA PHE A 172 -7.34 5.26 -14.36
C PHE A 172 -7.00 6.63 -14.95
N GLU A 173 -7.51 7.69 -14.33
CA GLU A 173 -7.13 9.06 -14.66
C GLU A 173 -6.65 9.78 -13.40
N TYR A 174 -5.60 10.60 -13.54
CA TYR A 174 -4.96 11.29 -12.42
C TYR A 174 -4.99 12.81 -12.61
N ASP A 175 -5.03 13.55 -11.51
CA ASP A 175 -4.73 14.99 -11.52
C ASP A 175 -3.22 15.27 -11.64
N ASN A 176 -2.86 16.55 -11.77
CA ASN A 176 -1.48 17.00 -11.83
C ASN A 176 -0.69 16.82 -10.51
N ARG A 177 -1.38 16.56 -9.39
CA ARG A 177 -0.76 16.23 -8.10
C ARG A 177 -0.51 14.73 -7.96
N GLY A 178 -1.02 13.94 -8.90
CA GLY A 178 -0.90 12.49 -8.94
C GLY A 178 -1.97 11.75 -8.15
N ASN A 179 -3.09 12.41 -7.82
CA ASN A 179 -4.25 11.77 -7.19
C ASN A 179 -5.12 11.08 -8.25
N LEU A 180 -5.67 9.91 -7.93
CA LEU A 180 -6.54 9.15 -8.83
C LEU A 180 -7.94 9.77 -8.87
N THR A 181 -8.23 10.58 -9.88
CA THR A 181 -9.50 11.33 -9.99
C THR A 181 -10.61 10.53 -10.63
N LYS A 182 -10.30 9.47 -11.37
CA LYS A 182 -11.34 8.65 -12.00
C LYS A 182 -10.89 7.21 -12.15
N ILE A 183 -11.82 6.30 -11.84
CA ILE A 183 -11.74 4.89 -12.17
C ILE A 183 -12.92 4.57 -13.09
N SER A 184 -12.65 3.93 -14.22
CA SER A 184 -13.69 3.29 -15.02
C SER A 184 -13.46 1.79 -15.01
N ASP A 185 -14.45 1.03 -14.55
CA ASP A 185 -14.37 -0.42 -14.42
C ASP A 185 -15.46 -1.13 -15.24
N ARG A 186 -15.18 -2.34 -15.70
CA ARG A 186 -16.17 -3.24 -16.30
C ARG A 186 -15.76 -4.68 -16.08
N TYR A 187 -16.75 -5.56 -15.95
CA TYR A 187 -16.50 -6.97 -15.66
C TYR A 187 -16.13 -7.76 -16.92
N ASN A 188 -16.87 -7.57 -18.01
CA ASN A 188 -16.60 -8.22 -19.30
C ASN A 188 -16.37 -7.22 -20.44
N ARG A 189 -15.83 -7.72 -21.56
CA ARG A 189 -15.62 -6.96 -22.82
C ARG A 189 -16.87 -6.22 -23.30
N ASN A 190 -18.04 -6.83 -23.13
CA ASN A 190 -19.31 -6.31 -23.64
C ASN A 190 -20.07 -5.44 -22.63
N ASP A 191 -19.61 -5.38 -21.38
CA ASP A 191 -20.26 -4.59 -20.36
C ASP A 191 -19.92 -3.09 -20.54
N PRO A 192 -20.88 -2.19 -20.27
CA PRO A 192 -20.57 -0.78 -20.18
C PRO A 192 -19.62 -0.53 -19.00
N TYR A 193 -18.80 0.50 -19.11
CA TYR A 193 -17.99 0.94 -17.99
C TYR A 193 -18.88 1.61 -16.94
N LYS A 194 -18.76 1.18 -15.68
CA LYS A 194 -19.17 2.03 -14.57
C LYS A 194 -18.01 2.98 -14.27
N THR A 195 -18.34 4.18 -13.81
CA THR A 195 -17.34 5.23 -13.58
C THR A 195 -17.51 5.81 -12.20
N PHE A 196 -16.37 5.97 -11.53
CA PHE A 196 -16.24 6.59 -10.23
C PHE A 196 -15.33 7.80 -10.37
N ILE A 197 -15.80 8.97 -9.94
CA ILE A 197 -15.05 10.24 -9.99
C ILE A 197 -14.81 10.70 -8.56
N TYR A 198 -13.55 11.01 -8.26
CA TYR A 198 -13.10 11.40 -6.94
C TYR A 198 -12.65 12.85 -6.94
N THR A 199 -12.98 13.57 -5.87
CA THR A 199 -12.47 14.91 -5.60
C THR A 199 -11.70 14.91 -4.31
N PHE A 200 -10.68 15.77 -4.22
CA PHE A 200 -9.69 15.74 -3.17
C PHE A 200 -9.53 17.11 -2.52
N ASP A 201 -9.19 17.10 -1.24
CA ASP A 201 -8.61 18.28 -0.61
C ASP A 201 -7.09 18.35 -0.82
N ASP A 202 -6.41 19.16 -0.01
CA ASP A 202 -4.96 19.34 0.01
C ASP A 202 -4.28 18.59 1.17
N LYS A 203 -5.02 17.78 1.92
CA LYS A 203 -4.57 17.12 3.16
C LYS A 203 -4.05 15.72 2.88
N ILE A 204 -3.29 15.16 3.82
CA ILE A 204 -2.52 13.92 3.62
C ILE A 204 -3.43 12.70 3.80
N ASN A 205 -3.42 11.77 2.86
CA ASN A 205 -4.02 10.45 3.03
C ASN A 205 -3.08 9.55 3.86
N PRO A 206 -3.45 9.15 5.08
CA PRO A 206 -2.59 8.34 5.96
C PRO A 206 -2.49 6.88 5.49
N LEU A 207 -3.39 6.45 4.62
CA LEU A 207 -3.43 5.13 4.01
C LEU A 207 -2.75 5.11 2.64
N PHE A 208 -2.15 6.24 2.24
CA PHE A 208 -1.32 6.32 1.05
C PHE A 208 -0.09 5.46 1.29
N VAL A 209 -0.24 4.21 0.87
CA VAL A 209 0.74 3.18 0.54
C VAL A 209 1.75 2.77 1.62
N PHE A 210 1.78 1.47 1.91
CA PHE A 210 2.54 0.89 3.03
C PHE A 210 3.98 0.50 2.69
N ASP A 211 4.36 0.53 1.41
CA ASP A 211 5.67 0.13 0.91
C ASP A 211 6.09 0.95 -0.32
N TYR A 212 6.96 1.95 -0.12
CA TYR A 212 7.51 2.80 -1.20
C TYR A 212 8.96 2.47 -1.52
N LYS A 213 9.25 1.33 -2.13
CA LYS A 213 10.63 1.05 -2.59
C LYS A 213 10.73 0.29 -3.90
N MET A 214 9.65 0.06 -4.64
CA MET A 214 9.82 -0.48 -5.98
C MET A 214 10.33 0.63 -6.92
N PRO A 215 11.31 0.35 -7.79
CA PRO A 215 11.93 1.31 -8.70
C PRO A 215 10.93 2.08 -9.58
N ASN A 216 9.76 1.48 -9.81
CA ASN A 216 8.72 1.99 -10.69
C ASN A 216 7.76 2.96 -9.98
N GLY A 217 8.02 3.30 -8.71
CA GLY A 217 7.15 4.18 -7.91
C GLY A 217 5.87 3.52 -7.40
N PHE A 218 5.66 2.24 -7.71
CA PHE A 218 4.54 1.45 -7.23
C PHE A 218 4.78 0.89 -5.83
N SER A 219 3.68 0.47 -5.20
CA SER A 219 3.68 -0.43 -4.07
C SER A 219 3.06 -1.77 -4.38
N ILE A 220 3.30 -2.75 -3.54
CA ILE A 220 2.60 -4.03 -3.61
C ILE A 220 1.09 -3.83 -3.49
N LYS A 221 0.61 -2.98 -2.60
CA LYS A 221 -0.83 -2.75 -2.45
C LYS A 221 -1.51 -2.20 -3.70
N GLN A 222 -0.79 -1.41 -4.50
CA GLN A 222 -1.31 -0.98 -5.80
C GLN A 222 -1.43 -2.14 -6.78
N PHE A 223 -0.49 -3.09 -6.80
CA PHE A 223 -0.63 -4.31 -7.59
C PHE A 223 -1.79 -5.16 -7.08
N GLU A 224 -1.87 -5.42 -5.77
CA GLU A 224 -2.90 -6.26 -5.17
C GLU A 224 -4.31 -5.72 -5.46
N ALA A 225 -4.54 -4.42 -5.25
CA ALA A 225 -5.84 -3.82 -5.47
C ALA A 225 -6.27 -3.85 -6.95
N VAL A 226 -5.32 -3.77 -7.88
CA VAL A 226 -5.63 -3.92 -9.33
C VAL A 226 -5.92 -5.39 -9.68
N LEU A 227 -5.19 -6.32 -9.08
CA LEU A 227 -5.32 -7.75 -9.32
C LEU A 227 -6.63 -8.34 -8.78
N SER A 228 -7.08 -7.85 -7.62
CA SER A 228 -8.37 -8.22 -7.02
C SER A 228 -9.56 -7.66 -7.81
N HIS A 229 -9.32 -6.65 -8.67
CA HIS A 229 -10.38 -5.95 -9.42
C HIS A 229 -11.52 -5.48 -8.50
N SER A 230 -11.18 -5.14 -7.27
CA SER A 230 -12.15 -4.76 -6.26
C SER A 230 -12.30 -3.25 -6.24
N ASN A 231 -13.50 -2.78 -6.54
CA ASN A 231 -13.84 -1.37 -6.48
C ASN A 231 -15.18 -1.20 -5.78
N TYR A 232 -15.14 -1.23 -4.45
CA TYR A 232 -16.29 -0.90 -3.61
C TYR A 232 -16.36 0.62 -3.51
N GLY A 233 -17.12 1.24 -4.43
CA GLY A 233 -17.22 2.70 -4.56
C GLY A 233 -17.65 3.45 -3.29
N GLY A 234 -16.71 3.69 -2.38
CA GLY A 234 -16.88 4.41 -1.12
C GLY A 234 -15.61 4.45 -0.26
N TYR A 235 -15.64 5.19 0.85
CA TYR A 235 -14.59 5.16 1.86
C TYR A 235 -14.75 3.97 2.78
N SER A 236 -13.80 3.03 2.70
CA SER A 236 -13.70 1.92 3.64
C SER A 236 -12.25 1.79 4.11
N PRO A 237 -11.83 2.56 5.13
CA PRO A 237 -10.52 2.38 5.73
C PRO A 237 -10.45 0.95 6.30
N GLY A 238 -9.38 0.22 6.00
CA GLY A 238 -9.24 -1.19 6.40
C GLY A 238 -9.77 -2.21 5.40
N ASP A 239 -10.48 -1.77 4.36
CA ASP A 239 -10.76 -2.62 3.22
C ASP A 239 -9.51 -2.68 2.33
N ASP A 240 -8.79 -3.82 2.43
CA ASP A 240 -7.58 -4.06 1.66
C ASP A 240 -7.83 -4.08 0.14
N ASP A 241 -9.10 -4.12 -0.24
CA ASP A 241 -9.60 -4.25 -1.59
C ASP A 241 -10.03 -2.88 -2.19
N ASN A 242 -9.83 -1.75 -1.51
CA ASN A 242 -10.22 -0.44 -2.05
C ASN A 242 -9.12 0.21 -2.89
N LEU A 243 -9.22 0.04 -4.22
CA LEU A 243 -8.34 0.61 -5.23
C LEU A 243 -8.01 2.08 -5.01
N PHE A 244 -8.95 2.93 -4.65
CA PHE A 244 -8.70 4.37 -4.59
C PHE A 244 -7.69 4.76 -3.50
N ILE A 245 -7.75 4.10 -2.34
CA ILE A 245 -7.04 4.51 -1.12
C ILE A 245 -5.52 4.41 -1.33
N TYR A 246 -5.08 3.41 -2.11
CA TYR A 246 -3.67 3.15 -2.37
C TYR A 246 -3.07 3.97 -3.52
N PHE A 247 -3.87 4.74 -4.25
CA PHE A 247 -3.41 5.47 -5.44
C PHE A 247 -3.40 6.99 -5.27
N SER A 248 -3.85 7.50 -4.13
CA SER A 248 -4.05 8.94 -3.93
C SER A 248 -3.30 9.48 -2.72
N LYS A 249 -2.50 10.52 -2.94
CA LYS A 249 -1.72 11.21 -1.91
C LYS A 249 -2.59 12.01 -0.96
N ASN A 250 -3.69 12.54 -1.48
CA ASN A 250 -4.62 13.38 -0.74
C ASN A 250 -5.87 12.62 -0.31
N ASN A 251 -6.53 13.11 0.74
CA ASN A 251 -7.84 12.60 1.12
C ASN A 251 -8.87 13.00 0.07
N PHE A 252 -9.67 12.03 -0.36
CA PHE A 252 -10.86 12.37 -1.14
C PHE A 252 -11.94 12.86 -0.20
N ILE A 253 -12.72 13.82 -0.69
CA ILE A 253 -13.82 14.45 0.05
C ILE A 253 -15.17 14.20 -0.64
N SER A 254 -15.15 13.67 -1.86
CA SER A 254 -16.36 13.25 -2.55
C SER A 254 -16.08 12.14 -3.54
N MET A 255 -17.04 11.25 -3.68
CA MET A 255 -17.10 10.26 -4.75
C MET A 255 -18.43 10.37 -5.47
N GLN A 256 -18.38 10.58 -6.78
CA GLN A 256 -19.52 10.47 -7.67
C GLN A 256 -19.50 9.14 -8.40
N SER A 257 -20.64 8.46 -8.42
CA SER A 257 -20.91 7.27 -9.23
C SER A 257 -22.24 7.43 -9.97
N GLU A 258 -22.62 6.44 -10.75
CA GLU A 258 -23.95 6.36 -11.39
C GLU A 258 -25.11 6.41 -10.37
N ASN A 259 -24.86 5.94 -9.15
CA ASN A 259 -25.88 5.87 -8.08
C ASN A 259 -25.99 7.17 -7.26
N GLY A 260 -25.16 8.17 -7.55
CA GLY A 260 -25.18 9.47 -6.87
C GLY A 260 -23.81 9.91 -6.35
N VAL A 261 -23.85 10.95 -5.51
CA VAL A 261 -22.67 11.59 -4.93
C VAL A 261 -22.63 11.35 -3.43
N GLY A 262 -21.52 10.79 -2.94
CA GLY A 262 -21.22 10.68 -1.52
C GLY A 262 -20.17 11.72 -1.12
N ASN A 263 -20.54 12.65 -0.23
CA ASN A 263 -19.62 13.64 0.33
C ASN A 263 -19.13 13.21 1.71
N TYR A 264 -17.82 13.30 1.93
CA TYR A 264 -17.13 12.93 3.16
C TYR A 264 -16.56 14.19 3.80
N ASN A 265 -16.85 14.40 5.07
CA ASN A 265 -16.33 15.54 5.82
C ASN A 265 -15.22 15.07 6.76
N PHE A 266 -14.03 15.60 6.59
CA PHE A 266 -12.88 15.26 7.43
C PHE A 266 -12.57 16.37 8.42
N GLU A 267 -12.17 15.98 9.63
CA GLU A 267 -11.50 16.85 10.59
C GLU A 267 -10.03 16.43 10.65
N TYR A 268 -9.12 17.40 10.84
CA TYR A 268 -7.68 17.22 10.72
C TYR A 268 -6.95 17.65 12.00
N ASN A 269 -5.85 16.97 12.34
CA ASN A 269 -4.91 17.48 13.33
C ASN A 269 -4.02 18.59 12.73
N ALA A 270 -3.15 19.18 13.57
CA ALA A 270 -2.21 20.22 13.16
C ALA A 270 -1.20 19.76 12.08
N GLY A 271 -0.97 18.45 11.97
CA GLY A 271 -0.13 17.83 10.95
C GLY A 271 -0.85 17.55 9.63
N ASN A 272 -2.11 17.98 9.45
CA ASN A 272 -2.96 17.68 8.28
C ASN A 272 -3.29 16.19 8.10
N TYR A 273 -3.22 15.39 9.17
CA TYR A 273 -3.70 14.01 9.18
C TYR A 273 -5.18 13.97 9.61
N PRO A 274 -6.03 13.18 8.93
CA PRO A 274 -7.46 13.13 9.26
C PRO A 274 -7.65 12.47 10.62
N ILE A 275 -8.25 13.15 11.59
CA ILE A 275 -8.58 12.61 12.92
C ILE A 275 -10.04 12.15 13.03
N LYS A 276 -10.86 12.51 12.05
CA LYS A 276 -12.24 12.07 11.96
C LYS A 276 -12.74 12.17 10.53
N VAL A 277 -13.56 11.22 10.10
CA VAL A 277 -14.34 11.33 8.85
C VAL A 277 -15.82 11.18 9.18
N THR A 278 -16.69 11.91 8.49
CA THR A 278 -18.14 11.77 8.56
C THR A 278 -18.66 11.22 7.23
N LEU A 279 -19.42 10.12 7.30
CA LEU A 279 -19.88 9.36 6.14
C LEU A 279 -21.18 9.94 5.53
N PRO A 280 -21.37 9.82 4.20
CA PRO A 280 -22.45 10.49 3.47
C PRO A 280 -23.87 9.98 3.75
N HIS A 281 -24.05 8.75 4.26
CA HIS A 281 -25.39 8.10 4.26
C HIS A 281 -26.10 8.07 5.61
N ASN A 282 -25.41 8.39 6.71
CA ASN A 282 -25.98 8.35 8.06
C ASN A 282 -25.44 9.44 9.00
N GLY A 283 -24.46 10.24 8.56
CA GLY A 283 -23.78 11.20 9.44
C GLY A 283 -22.92 10.54 10.52
N ASN A 284 -22.74 9.21 10.47
CA ASN A 284 -21.83 8.52 11.37
C ASN A 284 -20.42 9.01 11.12
N SER A 285 -19.64 9.08 12.19
CA SER A 285 -18.24 9.45 12.11
C SER A 285 -17.34 8.31 12.53
N ILE A 286 -16.22 8.18 11.84
CA ILE A 286 -15.11 7.32 12.23
C ILE A 286 -14.05 8.24 12.82
N ASN A 287 -13.64 7.99 14.06
CA ASN A 287 -12.53 8.71 14.68
C ASN A 287 -11.22 7.96 14.39
N LEU A 288 -10.22 8.70 13.95
CA LEU A 288 -8.88 8.20 13.64
C LEU A 288 -7.92 8.72 14.70
N THR A 289 -7.21 7.82 15.36
CA THR A 289 -6.24 8.17 16.41
C THR A 289 -4.84 7.94 15.87
N TYR A 290 -3.89 8.81 16.19
CA TYR A 290 -2.48 8.65 15.81
C TYR A 290 -1.63 8.49 17.05
#